data_AF-A0A2N5YY19-F1
#
_entry.id   AF-A0A2N5YY19-F1
#
_cell.length_a   1.000
_cell.length_b   1.000
_cell.length_c   1.000
_cell.angle_alpha   90.00
_cell.angle_beta   90.00
_cell.angle_gamma   90.00
#
_symmetry.space_group_name_H-M   'P 1'
#
loop_
_entity.id
_entity.type
_entity.pdbx_description
1 polymer ?
#
loop_
_entity_poly.entity_id
_entity_poly.type
_entity_poly.pdbx_seq_one_letter_code
_entity_poly.pdbx_strand_id
1 'polypeptide(L)'
;MFIFVKFKPKLQYKGMKKFLIFTLLLSSLYSLFAQPLTPDTYMVEMRDGNDLAVDVYLPDTENARPTILIQTPYNKFWYRYNLPLGIMTDLENSPYNFVVADWLGFYASAGAAVASYDRGLDGYDVIDWIVSQAWSDGQVGTWGPSALGKIQFQTARHQHPNHICAVPLVASPEFLYQSYFPNGVYRTEYVEQLDNLGYGLSTTLLANPHYNAVWQFIENGAYYPDEIAIPCLMIGGWYDHATD
;
A
#
# COMPACT_ATOMS: atom_id res chain seq x y z
N MET A 1 13.44 0.86 -58.98
CA MET A 1 14.28 1.98 -58.50
C MET A 1 13.43 2.80 -57.53
N PHE A 2 13.59 2.57 -56.22
CA PHE A 2 12.92 3.35 -55.17
C PHE A 2 14.00 3.94 -54.26
N ILE A 3 13.99 5.25 -54.13
CA ILE A 3 14.98 6.07 -53.42
C ILE A 3 14.54 6.18 -51.96
N PHE A 4 15.40 5.77 -51.02
CA PHE A 4 15.22 6.07 -49.60
C PHE A 4 15.72 7.49 -49.32
N VAL A 5 14.83 8.39 -48.89
CA VAL A 5 15.19 9.69 -48.33
C VAL A 5 15.23 9.57 -46.80
N LYS A 6 16.41 9.77 -46.22
CA LYS A 6 16.64 9.78 -44.77
C LYS A 6 16.33 11.17 -44.22
N PHE A 7 15.23 11.34 -43.48
CA PHE A 7 14.97 12.57 -42.72
C PHE A 7 15.74 12.54 -41.39
N LYS A 8 16.55 13.58 -41.13
CA LYS A 8 17.05 13.91 -39.78
C LYS A 8 16.31 15.17 -39.29
N PRO A 9 15.61 15.14 -38.15
CA PRO A 9 15.18 16.38 -37.50
C PRO A 9 16.28 16.87 -36.56
N LYS A 10 16.88 18.03 -36.86
CA LYS A 10 17.54 18.87 -35.85
C LYS A 10 16.49 19.81 -35.28
N LEU A 11 15.82 19.45 -34.18
CA LEU A 11 15.11 20.42 -33.35
C LEU A 11 16.12 21.10 -32.43
N GLN A 12 16.20 22.44 -32.48
CA GLN A 12 17.06 23.23 -31.61
C GLN A 12 16.45 23.35 -30.20
N TYR A 13 16.97 22.56 -29.25
CA TYR A 13 16.65 22.56 -27.82
C TYR A 13 17.27 23.75 -27.04
N LYS A 14 17.01 25.00 -27.44
CA LYS A 14 17.53 26.17 -26.70
C LYS A 14 16.54 26.83 -25.72
N GLY A 15 15.24 26.56 -25.84
CA GLY A 15 14.20 27.15 -24.97
C GLY A 15 13.72 26.29 -23.80
N MET A 16 13.67 24.96 -23.94
CA MET A 16 13.12 24.05 -22.92
C MET A 16 13.95 24.03 -21.63
N LYS A 17 15.26 24.22 -21.69
CA LYS A 17 16.12 24.20 -20.50
C LYS A 17 15.78 25.32 -19.50
N LYS A 18 15.45 26.53 -19.97
CA LYS A 18 15.10 27.65 -19.08
C LYS A 18 13.73 27.46 -18.42
N PHE A 19 12.77 26.88 -19.13
CA PHE A 19 11.44 26.56 -18.58
C PHE A 19 11.49 25.39 -17.59
N LEU A 20 12.29 24.36 -17.87
CA LEU A 20 12.55 23.23 -16.98
C LEU A 20 13.29 23.66 -15.71
N ILE A 21 14.29 24.54 -15.83
CA ILE A 21 15.03 25.11 -14.69
C ILE A 21 14.10 25.97 -13.81
N PHE A 22 13.16 26.71 -14.39
CA PHE A 22 12.21 27.54 -13.62
C PHE A 22 11.17 26.70 -12.85
N THR A 23 10.71 25.58 -13.41
CA THR A 23 9.82 24.61 -12.71
C THR A 23 10.55 23.79 -11.64
N LEU A 24 11.81 23.41 -11.89
CA LEU A 24 12.70 22.81 -10.89
C LEU A 24 13.02 23.77 -9.72
N LEU A 25 13.21 25.07 -10.01
CA LEU A 25 13.43 26.09 -8.98
C LEU A 25 12.18 26.34 -8.13
N LEU A 26 10.99 26.36 -8.72
CA LEU A 26 9.74 26.54 -7.99
C LEU A 26 9.44 25.34 -7.07
N SER A 27 9.62 24.11 -7.56
CA SER A 27 9.47 22.88 -6.74
C SER A 27 10.55 22.75 -5.65
N SER A 28 11.78 23.20 -5.91
CA SER A 28 12.82 23.27 -4.87
C SER A 28 12.54 24.32 -3.79
N LEU A 29 11.80 25.39 -4.11
CA LEU A 29 11.42 26.42 -3.14
C LEU A 29 10.27 25.99 -2.22
N TYR A 30 9.31 25.20 -2.69
CA TYR A 30 8.26 24.63 -1.82
C TYR A 30 8.80 23.58 -0.84
N SER A 31 9.80 22.82 -1.26
CA SER A 31 10.46 21.80 -0.43
C SER A 31 11.26 22.41 0.75
N LEU A 32 11.56 23.71 0.71
CA LEU A 32 12.27 24.42 1.77
C LEU A 32 11.36 24.88 2.92
N PHE A 33 10.03 24.75 2.79
CA PHE A 33 9.07 25.23 3.80
C PHE A 33 8.14 24.15 4.40
N ALA A 34 8.09 22.94 3.84
CA ALA A 34 7.36 21.83 4.46
C ALA A 34 8.28 21.12 5.46
N GLN A 35 8.11 21.38 6.76
CA GLN A 35 8.72 20.54 7.78
C GLN A 35 8.05 19.16 7.77
N PRO A 36 8.81 18.07 7.92
CA PRO A 36 8.22 16.75 8.03
C PRO A 36 7.34 16.68 9.28
N LEU A 37 6.21 15.99 9.18
CA LEU A 37 5.37 15.63 10.31
C LEU A 37 6.18 14.79 11.31
N THR A 38 6.01 15.08 12.58
CA THR A 38 6.55 14.30 13.70
C THR A 38 5.46 13.44 14.31
N PRO A 39 5.36 12.15 13.95
CA PRO A 39 4.40 11.24 14.57
C PRO A 39 4.87 10.80 15.96
N ASP A 40 3.91 10.34 16.77
CA ASP A 40 4.22 9.48 17.90
C ASP A 40 4.44 8.05 17.38
N THR A 41 5.59 7.47 17.68
CA THR A 41 5.95 6.11 17.23
C THR A 41 5.70 5.11 18.36
N TYR A 42 5.05 3.99 18.04
CA TYR A 42 4.78 2.89 18.97
C TYR A 42 5.22 1.55 18.39
N MET A 43 5.48 0.60 19.27
CA MET A 43 5.50 -0.84 18.96
C MET A 43 4.21 -1.43 19.50
N VAL A 44 3.41 -2.02 18.61
CA VAL A 44 2.15 -2.67 18.97
C VAL A 44 2.38 -4.16 19.04
N GLU A 45 2.19 -4.75 20.22
CA GLU A 45 2.28 -6.20 20.42
C GLU A 45 1.04 -6.88 19.78
N MET A 46 1.29 -7.83 18.90
CA MET A 46 0.29 -8.62 18.18
C MET A 46 -0.07 -9.89 18.95
N ARG A 47 -1.11 -10.60 18.50
CA ARG A 47 -1.60 -11.82 19.16
C ARG A 47 -0.57 -12.95 19.30
N ASP A 48 0.46 -12.94 18.47
CA ASP A 48 1.53 -13.94 18.42
C ASP A 48 2.77 -13.51 19.22
N GLY A 49 2.71 -12.35 19.89
CA GLY A 49 3.79 -11.77 20.70
C GLY A 49 4.86 -11.05 19.88
N ASN A 50 4.69 -10.92 18.56
CA ASN A 50 5.53 -10.06 17.73
C ASN A 50 5.06 -8.61 17.78
N ASP A 51 5.98 -7.68 17.54
CA ASP A 51 5.65 -6.25 17.52
C ASP A 51 5.58 -5.68 16.10
N LEU A 52 4.56 -4.87 15.83
CA LEU A 52 4.50 -3.99 14.67
C LEU A 52 4.83 -2.54 15.01
N ALA A 53 5.72 -1.94 14.24
CA ALA A 53 6.05 -0.54 14.35
C ALA A 53 4.98 0.33 13.67
N VAL A 54 4.40 1.26 14.41
CA VAL A 54 3.37 2.19 13.92
C VAL A 54 3.77 3.66 14.17
N ASP A 55 3.42 4.53 13.24
CA ASP A 55 3.47 5.99 13.39
C ASP A 55 2.03 6.53 13.50
N VAL A 56 1.75 7.31 14.54
CA VAL A 56 0.43 7.91 14.83
C VAL A 56 0.49 9.41 14.58
N TYR A 57 -0.48 9.92 13.83
CA TYR A 57 -0.64 11.34 13.52
C TYR A 57 -2.01 11.80 14.02
N LEU A 58 -2.00 12.65 15.05
CA LEU A 58 -3.20 13.17 15.69
C LEU A 58 -3.35 14.66 15.33
N PRO A 59 -4.44 15.06 14.65
CA PRO A 59 -4.74 16.47 14.41
C PRO A 59 -5.24 17.20 15.66
N ASP A 60 -5.77 16.45 16.62
CA ASP A 60 -6.40 16.92 17.84
C ASP A 60 -6.25 15.82 18.90
N THR A 61 -5.77 16.19 20.09
CA THR A 61 -5.59 15.27 21.21
C THR A 61 -6.64 15.44 22.30
N GLU A 62 -7.52 16.45 22.17
CA GLU A 62 -8.60 16.72 23.12
C GLU A 62 -9.87 15.95 22.77
N ASN A 63 -10.13 15.73 21.48
CA ASN A 63 -11.33 15.06 21.00
C ASN A 63 -11.02 13.75 20.28
N ALA A 64 -11.69 12.69 20.70
CA ALA A 64 -11.65 11.39 20.02
C ALA A 64 -12.17 11.50 18.58
N ARG A 65 -11.49 10.86 17.63
CA ARG A 65 -11.79 10.93 16.19
C ARG A 65 -11.71 9.56 15.50
N PRO A 66 -12.39 9.41 14.34
CA PRO A 66 -12.22 8.24 13.49
C PRO A 66 -10.78 8.15 12.98
N THR A 67 -10.29 6.94 12.83
CA THR A 67 -8.90 6.66 12.48
C THR A 67 -8.78 6.01 11.11
N ILE A 68 -7.85 6.49 10.30
CA ILE A 68 -7.47 5.87 9.04
C ILE A 68 -6.22 5.02 9.28
N LEU A 69 -6.37 3.71 9.15
CA LEU A 69 -5.29 2.75 9.20
C LEU A 69 -4.70 2.52 7.80
N ILE A 70 -3.38 2.69 7.70
CA ILE A 70 -2.58 2.46 6.49
C ILE A 70 -1.53 1.42 6.85
N GLN A 71 -1.58 0.26 6.20
CA GLN A 71 -0.60 -0.80 6.42
C GLN A 71 0.31 -0.90 5.20
N THR A 72 1.62 -0.73 5.37
CA THR A 72 2.56 -0.55 4.26
C THR A 72 3.75 -1.51 4.28
N PRO A 73 4.10 -2.13 3.13
CA PRO A 73 5.40 -2.77 2.94
C PRO A 73 6.43 -1.80 2.33
N TYR A 74 6.20 -0.49 2.37
CA TYR A 74 7.01 0.52 1.68
C TYR A 74 7.64 1.56 2.61
N ASN A 75 7.84 1.25 3.89
CA ASN A 75 8.41 2.12 4.92
C ASN A 75 7.49 3.27 5.32
N LYS A 76 6.89 3.17 6.50
CA LYS A 76 6.05 4.21 7.11
C LYS A 76 6.76 5.56 7.24
N PHE A 77 8.10 5.60 7.27
CA PHE A 77 8.88 6.83 7.35
C PHE A 77 8.51 7.85 6.25
N TRP A 78 8.14 7.40 5.05
CA TRP A 78 7.81 8.31 3.96
C TRP A 78 6.53 9.11 4.18
N TYR A 79 5.63 8.64 5.04
CA TYR A 79 4.39 9.34 5.38
C TYR A 79 4.64 10.57 6.27
N ARG A 80 5.86 10.74 6.80
CA ARG A 80 6.27 11.96 7.50
C ARG A 80 6.39 13.16 6.56
N TYR A 81 6.54 12.94 5.25
CA TYR A 81 6.66 14.04 4.28
C TYR A 81 5.33 14.41 3.63
N ASN A 82 4.39 13.48 3.59
CA ASN A 82 3.09 13.68 2.96
C ASN A 82 2.12 12.58 3.41
N LEU A 83 1.02 12.95 4.05
CA LEU A 83 -0.09 12.04 4.32
C LEU A 83 -0.94 11.84 3.03
N PRO A 84 -1.78 10.81 2.99
CA PRO A 84 -2.62 10.54 1.82
C PRO A 84 -3.92 11.35 1.83
N LEU A 85 -4.84 11.03 0.90
CA LEU A 85 -6.20 11.61 0.84
C LEU A 85 -6.24 13.14 0.61
N GLY A 86 -5.19 13.71 0.01
CA GLY A 86 -5.08 15.15 -0.16
C GLY A 86 -4.71 15.88 1.14
N ILE A 87 -4.59 15.16 2.25
CA ILE A 87 -4.02 15.65 3.50
C ILE A 87 -2.51 15.65 3.28
N MET A 88 -1.96 16.74 2.77
CA MET A 88 -0.53 16.78 2.48
C MET A 88 0.29 16.82 3.78
N THR A 89 0.58 18.02 4.28
CA THR A 89 1.12 18.26 5.62
C THR A 89 0.12 19.04 6.49
N ASP A 90 -1.10 19.26 6.00
CA ASP A 90 -2.16 19.98 6.70
C ASP A 90 -2.92 19.04 7.65
N LEU A 91 -2.20 18.51 8.63
CA LEU A 91 -2.75 17.57 9.61
C LEU A 91 -3.80 18.26 10.49
N GLU A 92 -3.57 19.49 10.94
CA GLU A 92 -4.44 20.22 11.88
C GLU A 92 -5.91 20.34 11.40
N ASN A 93 -6.13 20.40 10.09
CA ASN A 93 -7.48 20.49 9.50
C ASN A 93 -8.08 19.11 9.15
N SER A 94 -7.36 18.02 9.39
CA SER A 94 -7.87 16.67 9.16
C SER A 94 -9.01 16.35 10.15
N PRO A 95 -10.14 15.81 9.67
CA PRO A 95 -11.17 15.28 10.55
C PRO A 95 -10.83 13.88 11.10
N TYR A 96 -9.73 13.26 10.64
CA TYR A 96 -9.31 11.90 10.99
C TYR A 96 -7.95 11.87 11.69
N ASN A 97 -7.76 10.90 12.57
CA ASN A 97 -6.45 10.42 12.98
C ASN A 97 -5.86 9.54 11.87
N PHE A 98 -4.52 9.42 11.81
CA PHE A 98 -3.86 8.46 10.93
C PHE A 98 -2.94 7.55 11.73
N VAL A 99 -2.99 6.26 11.42
CA VAL A 99 -2.03 5.26 11.90
C VAL A 99 -1.40 4.59 10.70
N VAL A 100 -0.07 4.64 10.61
CA VAL A 100 0.70 4.03 9.52
C VAL A 100 1.58 2.92 10.10
N ALA A 101 1.31 1.68 9.72
CA ALA A 101 2.01 0.49 10.21
C ALA A 101 2.93 -0.10 9.14
N ASP A 102 4.19 -0.37 9.49
CA ASP A 102 5.05 -1.22 8.67
C ASP A 102 4.61 -2.68 8.82
N TRP A 103 4.47 -3.41 7.71
CA TRP A 103 4.11 -4.83 7.74
C TRP A 103 5.07 -5.67 8.57
N LEU A 104 4.58 -6.78 9.13
CA LEU A 104 5.39 -7.76 9.84
C LEU A 104 6.58 -8.23 8.97
N GLY A 105 7.79 -8.07 9.49
CA GLY A 105 9.04 -8.38 8.79
C GLY A 105 9.56 -7.28 7.86
N PHE A 106 8.94 -6.10 7.80
CA PHE A 106 9.36 -4.98 6.95
C PHE A 106 9.85 -3.79 7.77
N TYR A 107 10.92 -3.14 7.31
CA TYR A 107 11.46 -1.88 7.85
C TYR A 107 11.55 -1.83 9.38
N ALA A 108 10.79 -0.96 10.05
CA ALA A 108 10.85 -0.84 11.51
C ALA A 108 10.29 -2.09 12.23
N SER A 109 9.51 -2.91 11.52
CA SER A 109 9.00 -4.22 11.96
C SER A 109 9.88 -5.39 11.45
N ALA A 110 11.07 -5.14 10.90
CA ALA A 110 11.92 -6.20 10.31
C ALA A 110 12.36 -7.28 11.30
N GLY A 111 12.50 -6.95 12.58
CA GLY A 111 12.87 -7.90 13.63
C GLY A 111 11.83 -8.99 13.88
N ALA A 112 10.58 -8.78 13.44
CA ALA A 112 9.46 -9.68 13.62
C ALA A 112 9.20 -10.62 12.41
N ALA A 113 10.19 -10.77 11.51
CA ALA A 113 10.03 -11.61 10.33
C ALA A 113 9.80 -13.09 10.69
N VAL A 114 8.69 -13.64 10.23
CA VAL A 114 8.30 -15.05 10.44
C VAL A 114 8.01 -15.74 9.11
N ALA A 115 8.17 -17.08 9.08
CA ALA A 115 7.96 -17.87 7.86
C ALA A 115 6.46 -18.02 7.49
N SER A 116 5.58 -17.97 8.48
CA SER A 116 4.13 -18.04 8.31
C SER A 116 3.49 -16.87 9.03
N TYR A 117 2.72 -16.08 8.29
CA TYR A 117 2.05 -14.89 8.79
C TYR A 117 0.64 -14.79 8.19
N ASP A 118 -0.26 -14.11 8.87
CA ASP A 118 -1.54 -13.64 8.33
C ASP A 118 -1.62 -12.13 8.52
N ARG A 119 -1.29 -11.39 7.45
CA ARG A 119 -1.29 -9.92 7.47
C ARG A 119 -2.67 -9.31 7.70
N GLY A 120 -3.75 -10.06 7.42
CA GLY A 120 -5.10 -9.62 7.77
C GLY A 120 -5.31 -9.62 9.28
N LEU A 121 -4.81 -10.64 9.97
CA LEU A 121 -4.85 -10.71 11.43
C LEU A 121 -3.95 -9.65 12.07
N ASP A 122 -2.79 -9.34 11.48
CA ASP A 122 -1.97 -8.21 11.94
C ASP A 122 -2.79 -6.90 11.90
N GLY A 123 -3.49 -6.65 10.80
CA GLY A 123 -4.39 -5.51 10.66
C GLY A 123 -5.52 -5.50 11.71
N TYR A 124 -6.08 -6.68 12.02
CA TYR A 124 -7.09 -6.83 13.07
C TYR A 124 -6.54 -6.41 14.44
N ASP A 125 -5.34 -6.88 14.81
CA ASP A 125 -4.72 -6.56 16.12
C ASP A 125 -4.37 -5.06 16.22
N VAL A 126 -3.93 -4.45 15.12
CA VAL A 126 -3.70 -3.00 15.08
C VAL A 126 -5.01 -2.22 15.25
N ILE A 127 -6.14 -2.70 14.71
CA ILE A 127 -7.44 -2.07 14.92
C ILE A 127 -7.86 -2.18 16.40
N ASP A 128 -7.72 -3.35 17.03
CA ASP A 128 -7.95 -3.54 18.46
C ASP A 128 -7.11 -2.56 19.30
N TRP A 129 -5.83 -2.41 18.94
CA TRP A 129 -4.95 -1.44 19.60
C TRP A 129 -5.44 0.01 19.40
N ILE A 130 -5.81 0.40 18.18
CA ILE A 130 -6.34 1.75 17.87
C ILE A 130 -7.56 2.06 18.73
N VAL A 131 -8.54 1.16 18.80
CA VAL A 131 -9.80 1.43 19.51
C VAL A 131 -9.65 1.45 21.03
N SER A 132 -8.54 0.91 21.55
CA SER A 132 -8.20 1.01 22.97
C SER A 132 -7.58 2.37 23.36
N GLN A 133 -7.21 3.21 22.39
CA GLN A 133 -6.58 4.50 22.64
C GLN A 133 -7.62 5.60 22.95
N ALA A 134 -7.30 6.49 23.88
CA ALA A 134 -8.21 7.57 24.31
C ALA A 134 -8.54 8.60 23.20
N TRP A 135 -7.69 8.70 22.17
CA TRP A 135 -7.87 9.58 21.02
C TRP A 135 -8.74 8.97 19.90
N SER A 136 -9.14 7.70 20.03
CA SER A 136 -9.96 7.00 19.04
C SER A 136 -11.44 7.07 19.42
N ASP A 137 -12.31 7.34 18.46
CA ASP A 137 -13.77 7.26 18.64
C ASP A 137 -14.33 5.83 18.44
N GLY A 138 -13.44 4.87 18.20
CA GLY A 138 -13.79 3.47 17.93
C GLY A 138 -14.12 3.18 16.47
N GLN A 139 -14.05 4.13 15.54
CA GLN A 139 -14.27 3.88 14.12
C GLN A 139 -12.95 3.84 13.36
N VAL A 140 -12.67 2.73 12.68
CA VAL A 140 -11.45 2.57 11.88
C VAL A 140 -11.81 2.28 10.42
N GLY A 141 -11.32 3.14 9.53
CA GLY A 141 -11.33 2.92 8.08
C GLY A 141 -9.93 2.55 7.60
N THR A 142 -9.84 1.73 6.56
CA THR A 142 -8.55 1.43 5.92
C THR A 142 -8.40 2.14 4.58
N TRP A 143 -7.17 2.53 4.24
CA TRP A 143 -6.88 3.20 2.98
C TRP A 143 -5.49 2.84 2.44
N GLY A 144 -5.37 2.74 1.12
CA GLY A 144 -4.08 2.51 0.49
C GLY A 144 -4.14 1.97 -0.94
N PRO A 145 -3.15 2.30 -1.78
CA PRO A 145 -3.01 1.74 -3.11
C PRO A 145 -2.19 0.44 -3.13
N SER A 146 -2.36 -0.36 -4.18
CA SER A 146 -1.49 -1.50 -4.52
C SER A 146 -1.42 -2.51 -3.36
N ALA A 147 -0.24 -2.85 -2.84
CA ALA A 147 -0.10 -3.76 -1.70
C ALA A 147 -0.88 -3.28 -0.46
N LEU A 148 -0.93 -1.96 -0.21
CA LEU A 148 -1.71 -1.36 0.87
C LEU A 148 -3.22 -1.42 0.58
N GLY A 149 -3.63 -1.57 -0.67
CA GLY A 149 -5.00 -1.86 -1.06
C GLY A 149 -5.34 -3.33 -0.80
N LYS A 150 -4.46 -4.23 -1.22
CA LYS A 150 -4.66 -5.68 -1.10
C LYS A 150 -4.82 -6.14 0.35
N ILE A 151 -4.00 -5.61 1.26
CA ILE A 151 -4.07 -5.96 2.69
C ILE A 151 -5.39 -5.55 3.36
N GLN A 152 -6.12 -4.58 2.81
CA GLN A 152 -7.42 -4.18 3.36
C GLN A 152 -8.46 -5.29 3.21
N PHE A 153 -8.45 -6.02 2.09
CA PHE A 153 -9.32 -7.18 1.93
C PHE A 153 -8.95 -8.29 2.90
N GLN A 154 -7.66 -8.51 3.13
CA GLN A 154 -7.18 -9.50 4.10
C GLN A 154 -7.61 -9.13 5.52
N THR A 155 -7.54 -7.85 5.88
CA THR A 155 -7.99 -7.35 7.19
C THR A 155 -9.51 -7.48 7.32
N ALA A 156 -10.27 -7.02 6.31
CA ALA A 156 -11.73 -7.03 6.31
C ALA A 156 -12.32 -8.45 6.36
N ARG A 157 -11.61 -9.45 5.83
CA ARG A 157 -11.96 -10.88 5.92
C ARG A 157 -12.16 -11.35 7.37
N HIS A 158 -11.42 -10.76 8.30
CA HIS A 158 -11.50 -11.12 9.74
C HIS A 158 -12.61 -10.37 10.49
N GLN A 159 -13.38 -9.53 9.80
CA GLN A 159 -14.63 -8.93 10.29
C GLN A 159 -14.52 -8.24 11.66
N HIS A 160 -13.44 -7.46 11.86
CA HIS A 160 -13.28 -6.68 13.08
C HIS A 160 -14.47 -5.73 13.28
N PRO A 161 -15.15 -5.71 14.44
CA PRO A 161 -16.39 -4.93 14.64
C PRO A 161 -16.22 -3.42 14.44
N ASN A 162 -15.02 -2.91 14.70
CA ASN A 162 -14.66 -1.50 14.51
C ASN A 162 -14.01 -1.17 13.14
N HIS A 163 -13.82 -2.14 12.25
CA HIS A 163 -13.42 -1.87 10.86
C HIS A 163 -14.68 -1.50 10.08
N ILE A 164 -14.90 -0.22 9.85
CA ILE A 164 -16.19 0.26 9.34
C ILE A 164 -16.23 0.45 7.83
N CYS A 165 -15.07 0.61 7.17
CA CYS A 165 -14.97 0.77 5.73
C CYS A 165 -13.54 0.53 5.22
N ALA A 166 -13.43 0.27 3.92
CA ALA A 166 -12.16 0.16 3.22
C ALA A 166 -12.16 0.95 1.91
N VAL A 167 -11.01 1.51 1.56
CA VAL A 167 -10.75 2.15 0.27
C VAL A 167 -9.51 1.52 -0.35
N PRO A 168 -9.65 0.31 -0.95
CA PRO A 168 -8.57 -0.31 -1.71
C PRO A 168 -8.44 0.36 -3.07
N LEU A 169 -7.28 0.95 -3.34
CA LEU A 169 -6.96 1.55 -4.64
C LEU A 169 -6.04 0.62 -5.43
N VAL A 170 -6.29 0.49 -6.73
CA VAL A 170 -5.45 -0.24 -7.70
C VAL A 170 -5.00 -1.60 -7.14
N ALA A 171 -5.96 -2.35 -6.61
CA ALA A 171 -5.74 -3.60 -5.89
C ALA A 171 -6.93 -4.54 -6.03
N SER A 172 -6.63 -5.83 -6.05
CA SER A 172 -7.59 -6.94 -6.00
C SER A 172 -7.24 -7.86 -4.82
N PRO A 173 -8.23 -8.50 -4.16
CA PRO A 173 -7.96 -9.50 -3.13
C PRO A 173 -7.24 -10.73 -3.70
N GLU A 174 -7.41 -10.99 -5.00
CA GLU A 174 -7.08 -12.27 -5.62
C GLU A 174 -5.57 -12.46 -5.85
N PHE A 175 -5.16 -13.72 -5.91
CA PHE A 175 -3.81 -14.14 -6.30
C PHE A 175 -3.95 -15.14 -7.44
N LEU A 176 -3.98 -14.62 -8.67
CA LEU A 176 -4.34 -15.41 -9.86
C LEU A 176 -3.11 -15.89 -10.62
N TYR A 177 -3.19 -17.10 -11.17
CA TYR A 177 -2.22 -17.64 -12.13
C TYR A 177 -1.99 -16.68 -13.29
N GLN A 178 -3.08 -16.12 -13.85
CA GLN A 178 -3.01 -15.20 -14.99
C GLN A 178 -2.27 -13.90 -14.67
N SER A 179 -2.17 -13.48 -13.40
CA SER A 179 -1.39 -12.31 -13.01
C SER A 179 0.12 -12.51 -13.22
N TYR A 180 0.59 -13.77 -13.14
CA TYR A 180 2.00 -14.16 -13.26
C TYR A 180 2.33 -14.84 -14.59
N PHE A 181 1.36 -15.55 -15.15
CA PHE A 181 1.46 -16.32 -16.40
C PHE A 181 0.29 -15.97 -17.35
N PRO A 182 0.15 -14.71 -17.81
CA PRO A 182 -0.86 -14.32 -18.78
C PRO A 182 -0.78 -15.22 -20.02
N ASN A 183 -1.87 -15.93 -20.32
CA ASN A 183 -1.93 -16.92 -21.38
C ASN A 183 -0.81 -17.99 -21.31
N GLY A 184 -0.32 -18.28 -20.09
CA GLY A 184 0.74 -19.25 -19.84
C GLY A 184 2.17 -18.70 -19.98
N VAL A 185 2.36 -17.41 -20.26
CA VAL A 185 3.69 -16.80 -20.45
C VAL A 185 4.16 -16.13 -19.16
N TYR A 186 5.31 -16.55 -18.62
CA TYR A 186 5.88 -15.97 -17.41
C TYR A 186 6.21 -14.48 -17.58
N ARG A 187 5.67 -13.64 -16.68
CA ARG A 187 5.98 -12.20 -16.60
C ARG A 187 7.26 -11.95 -15.80
N THR A 188 8.39 -12.16 -16.46
CA THR A 188 9.72 -11.99 -15.85
C THR A 188 9.88 -10.64 -15.17
N GLU A 189 9.48 -9.56 -15.84
CA GLU A 189 9.64 -8.19 -15.34
C GLU A 189 8.87 -7.95 -14.03
N TYR A 190 7.66 -8.50 -13.94
CA TYR A 190 6.80 -8.30 -12.79
C TYR A 190 7.30 -9.11 -11.59
N VAL A 191 7.69 -10.36 -11.82
CA VAL A 191 8.18 -11.22 -10.73
C VAL A 191 9.54 -10.75 -10.21
N GLU A 192 10.46 -10.35 -11.08
CA GLU A 192 11.74 -9.79 -10.66
C GLU A 192 11.55 -8.52 -9.83
N GLN A 193 10.58 -7.66 -10.19
CA GLN A 193 10.23 -6.49 -9.38
C GLN A 193 9.76 -6.89 -7.97
N LEU A 194 8.86 -7.88 -7.86
CA LEU A 194 8.36 -8.37 -6.57
C LEU A 194 9.47 -9.01 -5.73
N ASP A 195 10.38 -9.76 -6.35
CA ASP A 195 11.52 -10.35 -5.65
C ASP A 195 12.49 -9.29 -5.13
N ASN A 196 12.74 -8.23 -5.90
CA ASN A 196 13.54 -7.09 -5.45
C ASN A 196 12.88 -6.32 -4.29
N LEU A 197 11.55 -6.43 -4.15
CA LEU A 197 10.79 -5.93 -3.00
C LEU A 197 10.75 -6.90 -1.82
N GLY A 198 11.40 -8.06 -1.92
CA GLY A 198 11.51 -9.05 -0.85
C GLY A 198 10.40 -10.09 -0.79
N TYR A 199 9.52 -10.17 -1.81
CA TYR A 199 8.44 -11.18 -1.83
C TYR A 199 8.94 -12.60 -2.16
N GLY A 200 10.02 -12.73 -2.92
CA GLY A 200 10.69 -14.02 -3.18
C GLY A 200 9.82 -15.06 -3.90
N LEU A 201 8.98 -14.65 -4.84
CA LEU A 201 7.99 -15.49 -5.51
C LEU A 201 8.59 -16.33 -6.65
N SER A 202 9.67 -15.90 -7.30
CA SER A 202 10.19 -16.58 -8.51
C SER A 202 10.42 -18.08 -8.33
N THR A 203 11.00 -18.48 -7.21
CA THR A 203 11.29 -19.90 -6.92
C THR A 203 10.03 -20.77 -6.95
N THR A 204 8.95 -20.29 -6.31
CA THR A 204 7.67 -21.01 -6.23
C THR A 204 6.95 -20.98 -7.57
N LEU A 205 6.96 -19.84 -8.26
CA LEU A 205 6.31 -19.68 -9.56
C LEU A 205 6.98 -20.54 -10.64
N LEU A 206 8.31 -20.55 -10.72
CA LEU A 206 9.07 -21.35 -11.70
C LEU A 206 8.99 -22.85 -11.42
N ALA A 207 8.73 -23.26 -10.17
CA ALA A 207 8.41 -24.65 -9.84
C ALA A 207 6.99 -25.06 -10.26
N ASN A 208 6.09 -24.09 -10.51
CA ASN A 208 4.69 -24.30 -10.87
C ASN A 208 4.30 -23.48 -12.13
N PRO A 209 4.94 -23.71 -13.29
CA PRO A 209 4.75 -22.85 -14.47
C PRO A 209 3.40 -23.07 -15.18
N HIS A 210 2.68 -24.14 -14.85
CA HIS A 210 1.38 -24.48 -15.42
C HIS A 210 0.29 -24.42 -14.34
N TYR A 211 -0.92 -24.08 -14.77
CA TYR A 211 -2.08 -24.16 -13.90
C TYR A 211 -2.27 -25.61 -13.38
N ASN A 212 -2.17 -25.77 -12.07
CA ASN A 212 -2.12 -27.08 -11.41
C ASN A 212 -2.84 -27.01 -10.05
N ALA A 213 -2.79 -28.10 -9.28
CA ALA A 213 -3.44 -28.17 -7.97
C ALA A 213 -2.92 -27.14 -6.95
N VAL A 214 -1.67 -26.71 -7.07
CA VAL A 214 -1.10 -25.65 -6.21
C VAL A 214 -1.75 -24.31 -6.54
N TRP A 215 -1.89 -23.98 -7.82
CA TRP A 215 -2.61 -22.77 -8.25
C TRP A 215 -4.08 -22.78 -7.85
N GLN A 216 -4.77 -23.91 -8.02
CA GLN A 216 -6.16 -24.06 -7.58
C GLN A 216 -6.29 -23.81 -6.07
N PHE A 217 -5.37 -24.34 -5.27
CA PHE A 217 -5.36 -24.12 -3.82
C PHE A 217 -5.16 -22.64 -3.48
N ILE A 218 -4.19 -21.96 -4.13
CA ILE A 218 -3.89 -20.55 -3.89
C ILE A 218 -5.07 -19.65 -4.30
N GLU A 219 -5.60 -19.84 -5.52
CA GLU A 219 -6.71 -19.03 -6.03
C GLU A 219 -7.98 -19.20 -5.19
N ASN A 220 -8.33 -20.45 -4.83
CA ASN A 220 -9.48 -20.71 -3.96
C ASN A 220 -9.29 -20.08 -2.57
N GLY A 221 -8.07 -20.08 -2.02
CA GLY A 221 -7.77 -19.45 -0.75
C GLY A 221 -7.83 -17.91 -0.79
N ALA A 222 -7.64 -17.33 -1.98
CA ALA A 222 -7.70 -15.89 -2.23
C ALA A 222 -9.09 -15.38 -2.64
N TYR A 223 -10.05 -16.29 -2.88
CA TYR A 223 -11.43 -15.96 -3.24
C TYR A 223 -12.37 -16.11 -2.04
N TYR A 224 -12.68 -15.00 -1.37
CA TYR A 224 -13.50 -14.96 -0.15
C TYR A 224 -14.47 -13.75 -0.12
N PRO A 225 -15.23 -13.47 -1.19
CA PRO A 225 -16.08 -12.28 -1.24
C PRO A 225 -17.14 -12.25 -0.14
N ASP A 226 -17.68 -13.41 0.25
CA ASP A 226 -18.71 -13.54 1.29
C ASP A 226 -18.17 -13.24 2.71
N GLU A 227 -16.85 -13.20 2.88
CA GLU A 227 -16.21 -12.90 4.17
C GLU A 227 -16.02 -11.38 4.37
N ILE A 228 -16.24 -10.56 3.34
CA ILE A 228 -16.11 -9.09 3.42
C ILE A 228 -17.46 -8.46 3.75
N ALA A 229 -17.64 -8.07 5.01
CA ALA A 229 -18.92 -7.54 5.53
C ALA A 229 -19.04 -6.00 5.50
N ILE A 230 -17.95 -5.29 5.24
CA ILE A 230 -17.85 -3.84 5.36
C ILE A 230 -18.00 -3.15 3.99
N PRO A 231 -18.47 -1.91 3.92
CA PRO A 231 -18.48 -1.15 2.67
C PRO A 231 -17.06 -0.90 2.15
N CYS A 232 -16.85 -1.18 0.85
CA CYS A 232 -15.60 -0.94 0.14
C CYS A 232 -15.81 0.08 -1.00
N LEU A 233 -15.02 1.15 -1.02
CA LEU A 233 -14.86 2.02 -2.19
C LEU A 233 -13.64 1.59 -2.98
N MET A 234 -13.85 0.72 -3.97
CA MET A 234 -12.79 0.22 -4.83
C MET A 234 -12.47 1.24 -5.94
N ILE A 235 -11.20 1.61 -6.07
CA ILE A 235 -10.75 2.58 -7.09
C ILE A 235 -9.72 1.90 -7.99
N GLY A 236 -10.08 1.60 -9.23
CA GLY A 236 -9.19 0.99 -10.22
C GLY A 236 -8.79 1.94 -11.35
N GLY A 237 -7.82 1.51 -12.17
CA GLY A 237 -7.44 2.20 -13.39
C GLY A 237 -7.75 1.35 -14.62
N TRP A 238 -8.28 1.96 -15.70
CA TRP A 238 -8.59 1.27 -16.96
C TRP A 238 -7.38 0.61 -17.65
N TYR A 239 -6.18 1.02 -17.27
CA TYR A 239 -4.91 0.50 -17.79
C TYR A 239 -4.08 -0.14 -16.68
N ASP A 240 -4.71 -0.41 -15.54
CA ASP A 240 -4.06 -1.17 -14.47
C ASP A 240 -4.02 -2.65 -14.86
N HIS A 241 -2.93 -3.32 -14.53
CA HIS A 241 -2.76 -4.74 -14.79
C HIS A 241 -3.29 -5.60 -13.64
N ALA A 242 -3.86 -5.00 -12.59
CA ALA A 242 -4.26 -5.66 -11.35
C ALA A 242 -5.76 -5.53 -11.00
N THR A 243 -6.61 -4.98 -11.87
CA THR A 243 -8.02 -4.67 -11.56
C THR A 243 -9.06 -5.52 -12.28
N ASP A 244 -8.65 -6.50 -13.08
CA ASP A 244 -9.55 -7.36 -13.87
C ASP A 244 -9.40 -8.83 -13.49
#